data_AF-A0A6F9XNX1-F1
#
_entry.id   AF-A0A6F9XNX1-F1
#
_cell.length_a   1.000
_cell.length_b   1.000
_cell.length_c   1.000
_cell.angle_alpha   90.00
_cell.angle_beta   90.00
_cell.angle_gamma   90.00
#
_symmetry.space_group_name_H-M   'P 1'
#
loop_
_entity.id
_entity.type
_entity.pdbx_description
1 polymer ?
#
loop_
_entity_poly.entity_id
_entity_poly.type
_entity_poly.pdbx_seq_one_letter_code
_entity_poly.pdbx_strand_id
1 'polypeptide(L)'
;MVSNAYKCKKLWVIDDYKMVLKDGLREFKFKNSRLKPAGHTERTKGSVALFRTKADLAFGRGFIATSLEAIGDNADHAPSHWTANPFRYLTYKEGTQSVIGHTEDNLRQINQIFIDIDTKENDINVLVLDFNELGIIPTYIIETPRGYQVFWILETPGYVNSTHKVVSVLKSVRANLVKFAQEQGYQVDSGANCFGVSRFPTEDNVIFNIRTEYKIADLISVSKELSQKFDQNTMVLHSMKVKAPQNTSNKRQIDSEWYQLLFTQGASILGRKGCYGRDNAIFTMALANYSSGSPYEVALGKMLEWNCRLDNPLTDQVVEQKVKSAYSGNYQAAAEEYAQNLIETYISNEAGSLFSRTPAYWHKFKKARAERKYSHLKEWRDDLIAYIKQKTTAASPYIKLSTSELCDALGIPERSLARLRSALAEDTTLMIIARPGVATTFALINYVAIHLLQKMRTKKLALKQLLTKFINKHGIPSTVSAFLENAINLFQGGNVTDKTNQLAQETLKLII
;
A
#
# COMPACT_ATOMS: atom_id res chain seq x y z
N MET A 1 5.20 -10.36 20.19
CA MET A 1 5.85 -10.94 19.00
C MET A 1 4.78 -11.60 18.16
N VAL A 2 4.26 -10.88 17.15
CA VAL A 2 3.20 -11.38 16.27
C VAL A 2 3.81 -12.47 15.39
N SER A 3 3.25 -13.68 15.46
CA SER A 3 3.65 -14.82 14.64
C SER A 3 3.30 -14.53 13.18
N ASN A 4 4.28 -14.08 12.39
CA ASN A 4 4.17 -13.86 10.94
C ASN A 4 4.04 -15.21 10.21
N ALA A 5 2.84 -15.79 10.19
CA ALA A 5 2.54 -17.09 9.61
C ALA A 5 2.69 -17.19 8.07
N TYR A 6 3.21 -16.14 7.43
CA TYR A 6 3.34 -16.00 5.97
C TYR A 6 4.77 -16.00 5.51
N LYS A 7 5.76 -16.16 6.40
CA LYS A 7 7.10 -16.58 6.02
C LYS A 7 7.03 -17.99 5.44
N CYS A 8 6.48 -18.11 4.24
CA CYS A 8 6.70 -19.24 3.37
C CYS A 8 8.07 -18.96 2.75
N LYS A 9 9.14 -19.27 3.50
CA LYS A 9 10.49 -19.33 2.95
C LYS A 9 10.47 -20.38 1.84
N LYS A 10 10.17 -19.94 0.63
CA LYS A 10 10.40 -20.70 -0.58
C LYS A 10 11.78 -20.31 -1.05
N LEU A 11 12.64 -21.29 -1.34
CA LEU A 11 13.94 -21.03 -1.96
C LEU A 11 13.70 -20.11 -3.17
N TRP A 12 14.37 -18.97 -3.17
CA TRP A 12 14.43 -18.06 -4.31
C TRP A 12 15.47 -18.63 -5.28
N VAL A 13 14.99 -19.30 -6.32
CA VAL A 13 15.83 -20.08 -7.24
C VAL A 13 16.06 -19.34 -8.56
N ILE A 14 16.94 -19.89 -9.41
CA ILE A 14 17.27 -19.29 -10.72
C ILE A 14 16.03 -19.00 -11.58
N ASP A 15 14.99 -19.85 -11.50
CA ASP A 15 13.73 -19.65 -12.21
C ASP A 15 12.94 -18.42 -11.72
N ASP A 16 13.08 -18.01 -10.45
CA ASP A 16 12.49 -16.76 -9.96
C ASP A 16 13.17 -15.55 -10.60
N TYR A 17 14.50 -15.56 -10.73
CA TYR A 17 15.21 -14.51 -11.46
C TYR A 17 14.82 -14.48 -12.94
N LYS A 18 14.65 -15.64 -13.59
CA LYS A 18 14.17 -15.73 -14.97
C LYS A 18 12.76 -15.17 -15.13
N MET A 19 11.87 -15.44 -14.16
CA MET A 19 10.53 -14.84 -14.12
C MET A 19 10.60 -13.31 -13.98
N VAL A 20 11.45 -12.77 -13.10
CA VAL A 20 11.59 -11.31 -12.91
C VAL A 20 12.26 -10.63 -14.11
N LEU A 21 13.31 -11.22 -14.67
CA LEU A 21 14.12 -10.61 -15.72
C LEU A 21 13.55 -10.83 -17.12
N LYS A 22 12.65 -11.81 -17.28
CA LYS A 22 11.99 -12.15 -18.55
C LYS A 22 13.04 -12.40 -19.63
N ASP A 23 12.87 -11.80 -20.79
CA ASP A 23 13.81 -11.80 -21.91
C ASP A 23 14.76 -10.60 -21.89
N GLY A 24 14.80 -9.83 -20.80
CA GLY A 24 15.51 -8.57 -20.74
C GLY A 24 17.03 -8.67 -20.63
N LEU A 25 17.54 -9.83 -20.21
CA LEU A 25 18.97 -10.19 -20.22
C LEU A 25 19.23 -11.42 -21.08
N ARG A 26 20.48 -11.60 -21.48
CA ARG A 26 20.94 -12.82 -22.14
C ARG A 26 20.77 -14.02 -21.22
N GLU A 27 20.65 -15.22 -21.76
CA GLU A 27 20.69 -16.43 -20.93
C GLU A 27 22.13 -16.70 -20.46
N PHE A 28 23.07 -16.63 -21.39
CA PHE A 28 24.49 -16.92 -21.16
C PHE A 28 25.36 -15.66 -21.22
N LYS A 29 26.49 -15.69 -20.53
CA LYS A 29 27.52 -14.65 -20.62
C LYS A 29 28.04 -14.53 -22.06
N PHE A 30 28.28 -13.29 -22.50
CA PHE A 30 28.82 -13.05 -23.83
C PHE A 30 30.27 -13.54 -23.97
N LYS A 31 31.09 -13.35 -22.92
CA LYS A 31 32.46 -13.86 -22.79
C LYS A 31 32.56 -14.78 -21.59
N ASN A 32 33.42 -15.80 -21.68
CA ASN A 32 33.74 -16.73 -20.59
C ASN A 32 32.52 -17.41 -19.95
N SER A 33 31.50 -17.73 -20.77
CA SER A 33 30.38 -18.55 -20.30
C SER A 33 30.83 -19.98 -20.07
N ARG A 34 30.38 -20.56 -18.95
CA ARG A 34 30.64 -21.96 -18.59
C ARG A 34 29.49 -22.88 -19.00
N LEU A 35 28.33 -22.30 -19.32
CA LEU A 35 27.08 -23.03 -19.57
C LEU A 35 26.58 -22.90 -21.02
N LYS A 36 27.18 -22.02 -21.82
CA LYS A 36 26.75 -21.74 -23.19
C LYS A 36 26.95 -22.95 -24.11
N PRO A 37 25.88 -23.45 -24.77
CA PRO A 37 26.01 -24.52 -25.76
C PRO A 37 26.83 -24.10 -26.98
N ALA A 38 27.54 -25.05 -27.59
CA ALA A 38 28.28 -24.83 -28.82
C ALA A 38 27.34 -24.33 -29.94
N GLY A 39 27.76 -23.29 -30.67
CA GLY A 39 26.97 -22.69 -31.76
C GLY A 39 25.81 -21.78 -31.32
N HIS A 40 25.53 -21.65 -30.01
CA HIS A 40 24.46 -20.76 -29.54
C HIS A 40 24.78 -19.28 -29.78
N THR A 41 23.88 -18.56 -30.44
CA THR A 41 24.00 -17.11 -30.66
C THR A 41 22.77 -16.40 -30.12
N GLU A 42 22.98 -15.33 -29.35
CA GLU A 42 21.92 -14.52 -28.79
C GLU A 42 22.16 -13.03 -29.09
N ARG A 43 21.08 -12.31 -29.40
CA ARG A 43 21.11 -10.87 -29.66
C ARG A 43 21.51 -10.08 -28.41
N THR A 44 21.98 -8.85 -28.61
CA THR A 44 22.27 -7.94 -27.50
C THR A 44 20.98 -7.50 -26.81
N LYS A 45 20.95 -7.71 -25.50
CA LYS A 45 19.84 -7.39 -24.61
C LYS A 45 20.21 -6.24 -23.67
N GLY A 46 19.41 -6.00 -22.64
CA GLY A 46 19.67 -4.97 -21.66
C GLY A 46 20.76 -5.35 -20.65
N SER A 47 20.88 -4.51 -19.62
CA SER A 47 21.79 -4.71 -18.51
C SER A 47 21.14 -4.26 -17.20
N VAL A 48 21.56 -4.87 -16.10
CA VAL A 48 21.13 -4.52 -14.74
C VAL A 48 22.34 -4.18 -13.88
N ALA A 49 22.17 -3.23 -12.96
CA ALA A 49 23.16 -2.88 -11.97
C ALA A 49 22.96 -3.73 -10.71
N LEU A 50 24.07 -4.15 -10.10
CA LEU A 50 24.12 -4.94 -8.86
C LEU A 50 25.05 -4.24 -7.86
N PHE A 51 24.65 -4.21 -6.59
CA PHE A 51 25.38 -3.54 -5.52
C PHE A 51 25.55 -4.49 -4.33
N ARG A 52 26.80 -4.73 -3.91
CA ARG A 52 27.10 -5.67 -2.82
C ARG A 52 26.51 -5.19 -1.51
N THR A 53 26.74 -3.93 -1.13
CA THR A 53 26.23 -3.36 0.13
C THR A 53 25.41 -2.09 -0.07
N LYS A 54 24.73 -1.64 0.98
CA LYS A 54 24.08 -0.32 1.01
C LYS A 54 25.09 0.82 0.88
N ALA A 55 26.30 0.65 1.43
CA ALA A 55 27.37 1.64 1.31
C ALA A 55 27.85 1.74 -0.15
N ASP A 56 28.05 0.60 -0.82
CA ASP A 56 28.42 0.57 -2.23
C ASP A 56 27.38 1.27 -3.10
N LEU A 57 26.09 1.01 -2.86
CA LEU A 57 24.99 1.74 -3.51
C LEU A 57 25.08 3.25 -3.28
N ALA A 58 25.32 3.70 -2.04
CA ALA A 58 25.43 5.13 -1.72
C ALA A 58 26.61 5.81 -2.46
N PHE A 59 27.71 5.10 -2.68
CA PHE A 59 28.85 5.57 -3.49
C PHE A 59 28.72 5.27 -4.99
N GLY A 60 27.59 4.66 -5.40
CA GLY A 60 27.35 4.19 -6.76
C GLY A 60 28.24 3.04 -7.22
N ARG A 61 29.08 2.47 -6.35
CA ARG A 61 30.03 1.39 -6.66
C ARG A 61 29.25 0.10 -6.86
N GLY A 62 29.29 -0.44 -8.07
CA GLY A 62 28.50 -1.63 -8.39
C GLY A 62 29.14 -2.42 -9.51
N PHE A 63 28.41 -3.42 -9.99
CA PHE A 63 28.79 -4.17 -11.17
C PHE A 63 27.59 -4.42 -12.08
N ILE A 64 27.88 -4.59 -13.37
CA ILE A 64 26.87 -4.70 -14.42
C ILE A 64 26.71 -6.16 -14.80
N ALA A 65 25.49 -6.66 -14.77
CA ALA A 65 25.13 -7.97 -15.30
C ALA A 65 24.34 -7.85 -16.60
N THR A 66 24.74 -8.63 -17.59
CA THR A 66 24.11 -8.67 -18.93
C THR A 66 23.48 -10.03 -19.24
N SER A 67 23.58 -11.00 -18.32
CA SER A 67 23.03 -12.35 -18.50
C SER A 67 22.50 -12.96 -17.20
N LEU A 68 21.59 -13.93 -17.33
CA LEU A 68 21.08 -14.75 -16.22
C LEU A 68 22.20 -15.57 -15.58
N GLU A 69 23.11 -16.14 -16.37
CA GLU A 69 24.31 -16.79 -15.84
C GLU A 69 25.14 -15.85 -14.95
N ALA A 70 25.28 -14.57 -15.31
CA ALA A 70 26.00 -13.61 -14.46
C ALA A 70 25.27 -13.32 -13.14
N ILE A 71 23.94 -13.37 -13.13
CA ILE A 71 23.14 -13.25 -11.89
C ILE A 71 23.36 -14.50 -11.03
N GLY A 72 23.26 -15.69 -11.63
CA GLY A 72 23.46 -16.98 -10.96
C GLY A 72 24.86 -17.11 -10.34
N ASP A 73 25.91 -16.75 -11.08
CA ASP A 73 27.29 -16.78 -10.58
C ASP A 73 27.54 -15.85 -9.38
N ASN A 74 26.64 -14.89 -9.13
CA ASN A 74 26.71 -13.98 -7.99
C ASN A 74 25.75 -14.34 -6.86
N ALA A 75 24.97 -15.43 -6.99
CA ALA A 75 24.01 -15.85 -5.97
C ALA A 75 24.71 -16.27 -4.66
N ASP A 76 25.85 -16.95 -4.72
CA ASP A 76 26.63 -17.39 -3.54
C ASP A 76 27.17 -16.20 -2.71
N HIS A 77 27.35 -15.04 -3.35
CA HIS A 77 27.74 -13.78 -2.71
C HIS A 77 26.68 -12.72 -3.01
N ALA A 78 25.41 -13.06 -2.75
CA ALA A 78 24.25 -12.28 -3.17
C ALA A 78 24.43 -10.77 -2.96
N PRO A 79 24.19 -9.94 -4.01
CA PRO A 79 24.10 -8.49 -3.85
C PRO A 79 23.03 -8.11 -2.83
N SER A 80 23.14 -6.92 -2.23
CA SER A 80 22.08 -6.39 -1.37
C SER A 80 21.02 -5.62 -2.15
N HIS A 81 21.39 -5.05 -3.30
CA HIS A 81 20.49 -4.27 -4.16
C HIS A 81 20.77 -4.52 -5.64
N TRP A 82 19.75 -4.26 -6.45
CA TRP A 82 19.83 -4.34 -7.89
C TRP A 82 18.77 -3.52 -8.60
N THR A 83 18.91 -3.41 -9.92
CA THR A 83 17.87 -2.85 -10.79
C THR A 83 17.21 -3.97 -11.58
N ALA A 84 16.10 -4.51 -11.11
CA ALA A 84 15.44 -5.63 -11.76
C ALA A 84 14.88 -5.30 -13.16
N ASN A 85 14.54 -4.03 -13.41
CA ASN A 85 14.12 -3.55 -14.71
C ASN A 85 15.36 -3.24 -15.57
N PRO A 86 15.58 -3.94 -16.71
CA PRO A 86 16.78 -3.76 -17.52
C PRO A 86 16.86 -2.40 -18.21
N PHE A 87 18.06 -1.82 -18.21
CA PHE A 87 18.39 -0.62 -18.97
C PHE A 87 18.98 -0.97 -20.34
N ARG A 88 18.89 -0.05 -21.30
CA ARG A 88 19.43 -0.26 -22.66
C ARG A 88 20.95 -0.38 -22.62
N TYR A 89 21.60 0.42 -21.79
CA TYR A 89 23.02 0.33 -21.48
C TYR A 89 23.29 0.72 -20.03
N LEU A 90 24.34 0.18 -19.45
CA LEU A 90 24.95 0.67 -18.22
C LEU A 90 26.45 0.74 -18.47
N THR A 91 27.11 1.70 -17.85
CA THR A 91 28.57 1.84 -17.93
C THR A 91 29.13 2.30 -16.59
N TYR A 92 30.44 2.36 -16.49
CA TYR A 92 31.13 2.94 -15.34
C TYR A 92 31.51 4.38 -15.65
N LYS A 93 31.42 5.24 -14.64
CA LYS A 93 32.02 6.57 -14.69
C LYS A 93 33.53 6.42 -14.86
N GLU A 94 34.11 7.22 -15.74
CA GLU A 94 35.54 7.16 -16.06
C GLU A 94 36.40 7.25 -14.79
N GLY A 95 37.38 6.35 -14.68
CA GLY A 95 38.29 6.26 -13.54
C GLY A 95 37.65 5.75 -12.23
N THR A 96 36.38 5.32 -12.23
CA THR A 96 35.72 4.77 -11.04
C THR A 96 34.97 3.47 -11.32
N GLN A 97 34.56 2.77 -10.26
CA GLN A 97 33.63 1.63 -10.33
C GLN A 97 32.17 2.07 -10.17
N SER A 98 31.87 3.36 -10.33
CA SER A 98 30.53 3.88 -10.14
C SER A 98 29.67 3.58 -11.36
N VAL A 99 28.60 2.81 -11.20
CA VAL A 99 27.67 2.47 -12.29
C VAL A 99 26.80 3.69 -12.63
N ILE A 100 26.73 4.06 -13.90
CA ILE A 100 25.90 5.15 -14.43
C ILE A 100 25.01 4.67 -15.57
N GLY A 101 23.99 5.47 -15.91
CA GLY A 101 23.00 5.15 -16.95
C GLY A 101 21.73 4.47 -16.44
N HIS A 102 21.59 4.26 -15.12
CA HIS A 102 20.37 3.71 -14.52
C HIS A 102 19.26 4.78 -14.34
N THR A 103 18.99 5.53 -15.40
CA THR A 103 17.97 6.59 -15.47
C THR A 103 16.73 6.11 -16.22
N GLU A 104 15.56 6.67 -15.91
CA GLU A 104 14.28 6.18 -16.46
C GLU A 104 14.16 6.30 -17.99
N ASP A 105 14.74 7.35 -18.56
CA ASP A 105 14.82 7.55 -20.01
C ASP A 105 15.66 6.47 -20.71
N ASN A 106 16.54 5.79 -19.96
CA ASN A 106 17.36 4.70 -20.44
C ASN A 106 16.79 3.30 -20.14
N LEU A 107 15.60 3.19 -19.53
CA LEU A 107 14.94 1.91 -19.34
C LEU A 107 14.70 1.23 -20.70
N ARG A 108 15.05 -0.04 -20.81
CA ARG A 108 14.75 -0.85 -22.01
C ARG A 108 13.34 -1.44 -21.92
N GLN A 109 13.03 -2.00 -20.76
CA GLN A 109 11.75 -2.61 -20.46
C GLN A 109 11.46 -2.54 -18.97
N ILE A 110 10.18 -2.47 -18.63
CA ILE A 110 9.69 -2.61 -17.28
C ILE A 110 9.16 -4.02 -17.14
N ASN A 111 9.71 -4.79 -16.21
CA ASN A 111 9.26 -6.14 -15.90
C ASN A 111 8.42 -6.18 -14.63
N GLN A 112 8.61 -5.22 -13.73
CA GLN A 112 7.89 -5.15 -12.47
C GLN A 112 7.79 -3.72 -11.92
N ILE A 113 6.80 -3.54 -11.05
CA ILE A 113 6.64 -2.36 -10.20
C ILE A 113 6.64 -2.78 -8.73
N PHE A 114 6.98 -1.84 -7.85
CA PHE A 114 6.92 -2.07 -6.41
C PHE A 114 6.49 -0.83 -5.63
N ILE A 115 6.05 -1.08 -4.40
CA ILE A 115 5.88 -0.06 -3.35
C ILE A 115 6.84 -0.37 -2.20
N ASP A 116 7.32 0.68 -1.52
CA ASP A 116 8.25 0.56 -0.40
C ASP A 116 7.56 0.99 0.90
N ILE A 117 7.58 0.11 1.89
CA ILE A 117 6.88 0.26 3.16
C ILE A 117 7.93 0.42 4.24
N ASP A 118 7.90 1.53 4.96
CA ASP A 118 8.97 1.96 5.87
C ASP A 118 8.85 1.44 7.30
N THR A 119 7.92 0.51 7.56
CA THR A 119 7.69 -0.06 8.88
C THR A 119 7.51 -1.57 8.86
N LYS A 120 7.99 -2.24 9.92
CA LYS A 120 7.78 -3.67 10.19
C LYS A 120 6.53 -3.96 11.01
N GLU A 121 5.84 -2.93 11.51
CA GLU A 121 4.65 -3.08 12.36
C GLU A 121 3.43 -3.61 11.59
N ASN A 122 3.46 -3.48 10.25
CA ASN A 122 2.39 -3.93 9.39
C ASN A 122 2.30 -5.45 9.34
N ASP A 123 1.08 -5.97 9.52
CA ASP A 123 0.77 -7.37 9.34
C ASP A 123 0.77 -7.69 7.83
N ILE A 124 1.87 -8.27 7.34
CA ILE A 124 2.11 -8.56 5.91
C ILE A 124 0.93 -9.27 5.25
N ASN A 125 0.16 -10.06 6.01
CA ASN A 125 -0.91 -10.83 5.44
C ASN A 125 -2.30 -10.18 5.53
N VAL A 126 -2.44 -9.13 6.33
CA VAL A 126 -3.50 -8.14 6.09
C VAL A 126 -3.19 -7.41 4.79
N LEU A 127 -1.94 -6.98 4.58
CA LEU A 127 -1.53 -6.32 3.34
C LEU A 127 -1.81 -7.16 2.09
N VAL A 128 -1.44 -8.45 2.11
CA VAL A 128 -1.71 -9.36 0.98
C VAL A 128 -3.21 -9.45 0.68
N LEU A 129 -4.07 -9.36 1.68
CA LEU A 129 -5.51 -9.42 1.50
C LEU A 129 -6.12 -8.13 1.00
N ASP A 130 -5.68 -6.99 1.54
CA ASP A 130 -6.17 -5.69 1.07
C ASP A 130 -5.91 -5.56 -0.45
N PHE A 131 -4.75 -6.02 -0.91
CA PHE A 131 -4.47 -6.09 -2.34
C PHE A 131 -5.29 -7.18 -3.06
N ASN A 132 -5.49 -8.35 -2.45
CA ASN A 132 -6.36 -9.39 -3.01
C ASN A 132 -7.81 -8.91 -3.20
N GLU A 133 -8.34 -8.07 -2.32
CA GLU A 133 -9.66 -7.45 -2.45
C GLU A 133 -9.76 -6.51 -3.66
N LEU A 134 -8.63 -5.95 -4.12
CA LEU A 134 -8.53 -5.23 -5.39
C LEU A 134 -8.38 -6.17 -6.60
N GLY A 135 -8.38 -7.48 -6.41
CA GLY A 135 -8.16 -8.48 -7.46
C GLY A 135 -6.69 -8.66 -7.86
N ILE A 136 -5.74 -8.04 -7.13
CA ILE A 136 -4.30 -8.14 -7.41
C ILE A 136 -3.52 -8.57 -6.17
N ILE A 137 -2.85 -9.71 -6.21
CA ILE A 137 -2.05 -10.18 -5.09
C ILE A 137 -0.57 -9.89 -5.39
N PRO A 138 0.24 -9.40 -4.43
CA PRO A 138 1.67 -9.23 -4.63
C PRO A 138 2.31 -10.49 -5.21
N THR A 139 3.21 -10.34 -6.18
CA THR A 139 3.95 -11.48 -6.73
C THR A 139 4.90 -12.04 -5.69
N TYR A 140 5.65 -11.15 -5.06
CA TYR A 140 6.53 -11.46 -3.95
C TYR A 140 6.74 -10.22 -3.06
N ILE A 141 7.17 -10.45 -1.81
CA ILE A 141 7.48 -9.40 -0.83
C ILE A 141 8.87 -9.68 -0.25
N ILE A 142 9.71 -8.65 -0.25
CA ILE A 142 11.05 -8.68 0.36
C ILE A 142 10.99 -7.94 1.70
N GLU A 143 11.49 -8.58 2.75
CA GLU A 143 11.79 -7.94 4.04
C GLU A 143 13.06 -7.09 3.92
N THR A 144 12.95 -5.81 4.28
CA THR A 144 14.07 -4.87 4.38
C THR A 144 14.43 -4.66 5.86
N PRO A 145 15.57 -4.00 6.17
CA PRO A 145 15.92 -3.71 7.56
C PRO A 145 14.86 -2.88 8.32
N ARG A 146 14.10 -2.02 7.62
CA ARG A 146 13.13 -1.09 8.23
C ARG A 146 11.67 -1.40 7.89
N GLY A 147 11.40 -2.20 6.86
CA GLY A 147 10.03 -2.58 6.49
C GLY A 147 10.02 -3.58 5.35
N TYR A 148 9.27 -3.30 4.27
CA TYR A 148 9.00 -4.27 3.21
C TYR A 148 8.95 -3.63 1.82
N GLN A 149 9.43 -4.34 0.81
CA GLN A 149 9.20 -4.01 -0.60
C GLN A 149 8.23 -5.02 -1.21
N VAL A 150 7.12 -4.53 -1.76
CA VAL A 150 6.00 -5.34 -2.27
C VAL A 150 5.97 -5.22 -3.78
N PHE A 151 6.09 -6.34 -4.51
CA PHE A 151 6.32 -6.36 -5.96
C PHE A 151 5.15 -6.98 -6.73
N TRP A 152 4.89 -6.44 -7.93
CA TRP A 152 4.02 -7.05 -8.94
C TRP A 152 4.79 -7.19 -10.26
N ILE A 153 4.94 -8.43 -10.71
CA ILE A 153 5.61 -8.76 -11.97
C ILE A 153 4.61 -8.73 -13.12
N LEU A 154 5.03 -8.17 -14.25
CA LEU A 154 4.27 -8.17 -15.48
C LEU A 154 4.42 -9.51 -16.21
N GLU A 155 3.32 -10.05 -16.73
CA GLU A 155 3.32 -11.26 -17.58
C GLU A 155 4.18 -11.04 -18.82
N THR A 156 3.94 -9.93 -19.52
CA THR A 156 4.73 -9.46 -20.66
C THR A 156 5.44 -8.15 -20.30
N PRO A 157 6.74 -7.99 -20.61
CA PRO A 157 7.46 -6.75 -20.35
C PRO A 157 6.80 -5.52 -20.99
N GLY A 158 6.75 -4.43 -20.24
CA GLY A 158 6.42 -3.11 -20.75
C GLY A 158 7.63 -2.50 -21.47
N TYR A 159 7.77 -2.75 -22.76
CA TYR A 159 8.88 -2.21 -23.56
C TYR A 159 8.82 -0.68 -23.66
N VAL A 160 9.92 -0.02 -23.34
CA VAL A 160 10.01 1.43 -23.32
C VAL A 160 10.47 1.94 -24.69
N ASN A 161 9.61 2.69 -25.36
CA ASN A 161 9.91 3.39 -26.59
C ASN A 161 10.23 4.88 -26.32
N SER A 162 10.53 5.64 -27.38
CA SER A 162 10.87 7.07 -27.27
C SER A 162 9.79 7.93 -26.61
N THR A 163 8.52 7.52 -26.70
CA THR A 163 7.40 8.27 -26.10
C THR A 163 7.27 8.07 -24.58
N HIS A 164 7.94 7.07 -24.01
CA HIS A 164 7.90 6.72 -22.59
C HIS A 164 6.48 6.54 -21.99
N LYS A 165 5.45 6.34 -22.83
CA LYS A 165 4.06 6.20 -22.39
C LYS A 165 3.87 5.10 -21.33
N VAL A 166 4.53 3.95 -21.52
CA VAL A 166 4.44 2.83 -20.58
C VAL A 166 5.02 3.19 -19.20
N VAL A 167 6.06 4.03 -19.14
CA VAL A 167 6.66 4.53 -17.90
C VAL A 167 5.64 5.39 -17.16
N SER A 168 5.04 6.37 -17.84
CA SER A 168 4.03 7.26 -17.25
C SER A 168 2.82 6.49 -16.75
N VAL A 169 2.29 5.55 -17.55
CA VAL A 169 1.14 4.72 -17.18
C VAL A 169 1.44 3.88 -15.93
N LEU A 170 2.57 3.19 -15.89
CA LEU A 170 2.92 2.34 -14.74
C LEU A 170 3.30 3.16 -13.50
N LYS A 171 3.77 4.41 -13.65
CA LYS A 171 3.89 5.35 -12.53
C LYS A 171 2.53 5.73 -11.95
N SER A 172 1.55 6.04 -12.79
CA SER A 172 0.19 6.35 -12.34
C SER A 172 -0.44 5.16 -11.61
N VAL A 173 -0.29 3.95 -12.17
CA VAL A 173 -0.70 2.70 -11.50
C VAL A 173 -0.07 2.61 -10.12
N ARG A 174 1.26 2.73 -10.04
CA ARG A 174 1.98 2.63 -8.77
C ARG A 174 1.60 3.72 -7.79
N ALA A 175 1.37 4.96 -8.23
CA ALA A 175 0.91 6.05 -7.38
C ALA A 175 -0.46 5.75 -6.75
N ASN A 176 -1.38 5.17 -7.52
CA ASN A 176 -2.67 4.73 -6.99
C ASN A 176 -2.55 3.58 -6.00
N LEU A 177 -1.64 2.62 -6.23
CA LEU A 177 -1.36 1.55 -5.26
C LEU A 177 -0.75 2.08 -3.96
N VAL A 178 0.15 3.06 -4.06
CA VAL A 178 0.71 3.76 -2.88
C VAL A 178 -0.40 4.46 -2.11
N LYS A 179 -1.26 5.23 -2.80
CA LYS A 179 -2.38 5.93 -2.17
C LYS A 179 -3.36 4.96 -1.51
N PHE A 180 -3.70 3.87 -2.18
CA PHE A 180 -4.53 2.81 -1.61
C PHE A 180 -3.91 2.27 -0.31
N ALA A 181 -2.63 1.92 -0.34
CA ALA A 181 -1.95 1.41 0.84
C ALA A 181 -1.92 2.44 1.99
N GLN A 182 -1.77 3.73 1.68
CA GLN A 182 -1.86 4.80 2.68
C GLN A 182 -3.27 4.92 3.28
N GLU A 183 -4.33 4.79 2.48
CA GLU A 183 -5.71 4.76 2.98
C GLU A 183 -5.99 3.54 3.89
N GLN A 184 -5.30 2.41 3.66
CA GLN A 184 -5.31 1.26 4.57
C GLN A 184 -4.44 1.46 5.83
N GLY A 185 -3.77 2.61 5.98
CA GLY A 185 -2.95 2.94 7.14
C GLY A 185 -1.49 2.48 7.04
N TYR A 186 -1.03 2.00 5.89
CA TYR A 186 0.36 1.62 5.70
C TYR A 186 1.27 2.83 5.50
N GLN A 187 2.41 2.85 6.19
CA GLN A 187 3.46 3.87 6.01
C GLN A 187 4.29 3.54 4.76
N VAL A 188 3.91 4.13 3.63
CA VAL A 188 4.52 3.89 2.31
C VAL A 188 5.30 5.11 1.83
N ASP A 189 6.53 4.90 1.37
CA ASP A 189 7.33 5.94 0.72
C ASP A 189 6.77 6.27 -0.67
N SER A 190 6.12 7.42 -0.78
CA SER A 190 5.59 7.93 -2.05
C SER A 190 6.69 8.36 -3.03
N GLY A 191 7.86 8.74 -2.51
CA GLY A 191 9.00 9.26 -3.28
C GLY A 191 9.91 8.18 -3.86
N ALA A 192 9.83 6.93 -3.38
CA ALA A 192 10.66 5.84 -3.89
C ALA A 192 10.52 5.69 -5.41
N ASN A 193 11.60 5.37 -6.13
CA ASN A 193 11.52 5.12 -7.58
C ASN A 193 11.10 3.66 -7.84
N CYS A 194 9.88 3.46 -8.35
CA CYS A 194 9.33 2.12 -8.60
C CYS A 194 9.99 1.33 -9.73
N PHE A 195 10.84 1.94 -10.55
CA PHE A 195 11.61 1.25 -11.58
C PHE A 195 13.10 1.15 -11.26
N GLY A 196 13.55 1.85 -10.22
CA GLY A 196 14.95 2.03 -9.88
C GLY A 196 15.54 0.87 -9.09
N VAL A 197 16.48 1.22 -8.21
CA VAL A 197 17.19 0.25 -7.37
C VAL A 197 16.24 -0.27 -6.28
N SER A 198 16.14 -1.60 -6.16
CA SER A 198 15.39 -2.28 -5.11
C SER A 198 16.28 -3.32 -4.40
N ARG A 199 15.77 -3.94 -3.34
CA ARG A 199 16.47 -5.04 -2.67
C ARG A 199 16.61 -6.23 -3.61
N PHE A 200 17.79 -6.83 -3.57
CA PHE A 200 18.02 -8.07 -4.29
C PHE A 200 17.30 -9.21 -3.56
N PRO A 201 16.45 -9.99 -4.24
CA PRO A 201 15.73 -11.09 -3.61
C PRO A 201 16.67 -12.27 -3.34
N THR A 202 16.52 -12.86 -2.16
CA THR A 202 17.26 -14.02 -1.65
C THR A 202 16.31 -14.92 -0.87
N GLU A 203 16.72 -16.14 -0.58
CA GLU A 203 15.90 -17.09 0.20
C GLU A 203 15.62 -16.60 1.63
N ASP A 204 16.49 -15.74 2.17
CA ASP A 204 16.39 -15.24 3.53
C ASP A 204 15.48 -14.03 3.67
N ASN A 205 15.49 -13.14 2.67
CA ASN A 205 14.72 -11.89 2.73
C ASN A 205 13.37 -11.96 2.02
N VAL A 206 13.14 -12.94 1.14
CA VAL A 206 11.84 -13.12 0.50
C VAL A 206 10.89 -13.80 1.49
N ILE A 207 9.93 -13.03 1.97
CA ILE A 207 8.99 -13.48 3.00
C ILE A 207 7.65 -13.93 2.42
N PHE A 208 7.33 -13.53 1.19
CA PHE A 208 6.13 -13.96 0.47
C PHE A 208 6.49 -14.13 -0.99
N ASN A 209 6.09 -15.24 -1.62
CA ASN A 209 6.30 -15.47 -3.06
C ASN A 209 5.23 -16.41 -3.61
N ILE A 210 4.32 -15.86 -4.42
CA ILE A 210 3.29 -16.64 -5.12
C ILE A 210 3.45 -16.72 -6.63
N ARG A 211 4.49 -16.07 -7.19
CA ARG A 211 4.78 -16.10 -8.65
C ARG A 211 3.56 -15.75 -9.51
N THR A 212 2.71 -14.84 -9.03
CA THR A 212 1.63 -14.26 -9.85
C THR A 212 2.22 -13.27 -10.84
N GLU A 213 1.68 -13.23 -12.05
CA GLU A 213 2.11 -12.34 -13.10
C GLU A 213 0.88 -11.63 -13.66
N TYR A 214 1.03 -10.36 -14.03
CA TYR A 214 -0.09 -9.49 -14.37
C TYR A 214 0.03 -8.93 -15.78
N LYS A 215 -1.08 -8.89 -16.52
CA LYS A 215 -1.12 -8.07 -17.73
C LYS A 215 -1.15 -6.62 -17.30
N ILE A 216 -0.49 -5.75 -18.08
CA ILE A 216 -0.53 -4.31 -17.85
C ILE A 216 -1.98 -3.80 -17.83
N ALA A 217 -2.85 -4.37 -18.67
CA ALA A 217 -4.26 -4.02 -18.72
C ALA A 217 -4.99 -4.26 -17.39
N ASP A 218 -4.69 -5.35 -16.68
CA ASP A 218 -5.32 -5.68 -15.40
C ASP A 218 -4.91 -4.66 -14.34
N LEU A 219 -3.61 -4.32 -14.28
CA LEU A 219 -3.11 -3.29 -13.36
C LEU A 219 -3.68 -1.90 -13.68
N ILE A 220 -3.88 -1.58 -14.96
CA ILE A 220 -4.56 -0.35 -15.38
C ILE A 220 -6.02 -0.36 -14.95
N SER A 221 -6.72 -1.49 -15.05
CA SER A 221 -8.12 -1.62 -14.62
C SER A 221 -8.25 -1.33 -13.13
N VAL A 222 -7.43 -1.99 -12.31
CA VAL A 222 -7.39 -1.74 -10.86
C VAL A 222 -7.04 -0.28 -10.57
N SER A 223 -6.05 0.28 -11.26
CA SER A 223 -5.68 1.68 -11.12
C SER A 223 -6.84 2.63 -11.47
N LYS A 224 -7.63 2.33 -12.49
CA LYS A 224 -8.81 3.14 -12.86
C LYS A 224 -9.90 3.04 -11.82
N GLU A 225 -10.17 1.84 -11.30
CA GLU A 225 -11.13 1.64 -10.20
C GLU A 225 -10.70 2.39 -8.94
N LEU A 226 -9.41 2.34 -8.61
CA LEU A 226 -8.84 3.13 -7.51
C LEU A 226 -8.98 4.63 -7.77
N SER A 227 -8.62 5.13 -8.96
CA SER A 227 -8.83 6.52 -9.32
C SER A 227 -10.29 6.93 -9.20
N GLN A 228 -11.23 6.11 -9.68
CA GLN A 228 -12.66 6.38 -9.53
C GLN A 228 -13.10 6.36 -8.06
N LYS A 229 -12.62 5.42 -7.25
CA LYS A 229 -12.90 5.40 -5.80
C LYS A 229 -12.33 6.63 -5.10
N PHE A 230 -11.12 7.05 -5.47
CA PHE A 230 -10.49 8.24 -4.93
C PHE A 230 -11.21 9.50 -5.40
N ASP A 231 -11.59 9.60 -6.66
CA ASP A 231 -12.30 10.73 -7.25
C ASP A 231 -13.74 10.78 -6.75
N GLN A 232 -14.40 9.64 -6.55
CA GLN A 232 -15.67 9.53 -5.84
C GLN A 232 -15.49 9.90 -4.38
N ASN A 233 -14.44 9.48 -3.69
CA ASN A 233 -14.15 9.96 -2.35
C ASN A 233 -13.82 11.45 -2.37
N THR A 234 -13.27 12.01 -3.45
CA THR A 234 -12.98 13.45 -3.58
C THR A 234 -14.25 14.23 -3.95
N MET A 235 -15.16 13.64 -4.73
CA MET A 235 -16.49 14.16 -5.09
C MET A 235 -17.51 13.96 -4.00
N VAL A 236 -17.40 12.91 -3.19
CA VAL A 236 -18.12 12.66 -1.93
C VAL A 236 -17.47 13.50 -0.85
N LEU A 237 -16.17 13.80 -0.87
CA LEU A 237 -15.60 14.85 -0.02
C LEU A 237 -15.95 16.25 -0.55
N HIS A 238 -16.25 16.46 -1.83
CA HIS A 238 -16.73 17.74 -2.37
C HIS A 238 -18.26 17.89 -2.26
N SER A 239 -19.03 16.80 -2.27
CA SER A 239 -20.51 16.77 -2.14
C SER A 239 -20.98 16.43 -0.72
N MET A 240 -20.15 15.76 0.10
CA MET A 240 -20.24 15.66 1.57
C MET A 240 -19.35 16.67 2.31
N LYS A 241 -18.65 17.58 1.60
CA LYS A 241 -18.39 18.93 2.15
C LYS A 241 -19.62 19.84 2.07
N VAL A 242 -20.81 19.26 1.89
CA VAL A 242 -22.06 19.81 2.43
C VAL A 242 -22.65 18.80 3.42
N LYS A 243 -21.97 18.66 4.55
CA LYS A 243 -22.55 18.66 5.90
C LYS A 243 -21.40 18.43 6.86
N ALA A 244 -20.74 19.53 7.22
CA ALA A 244 -20.19 19.62 8.57
C ALA A 244 -21.26 19.11 9.54
N PRO A 245 -20.89 18.34 10.59
CA PRO A 245 -21.84 18.04 11.64
C PRO A 245 -22.45 19.37 12.06
N GLN A 246 -23.77 19.46 11.93
CA GLN A 246 -24.55 20.52 12.56
C GLN A 246 -24.24 20.39 14.06
N ASN A 247 -23.19 21.09 14.49
CA ASN A 247 -23.12 21.55 15.85
C ASN A 247 -24.41 22.35 16.03
N THR A 248 -25.33 21.75 16.76
CA THR A 248 -26.65 22.30 17.12
C THR A 248 -26.55 23.56 18.00
N SER A 249 -25.35 24.11 18.13
CA SER A 249 -25.05 25.53 18.33
C SER A 249 -23.63 25.79 17.82
N ASN A 250 -23.38 26.75 16.90
CA ASN A 250 -22.20 27.65 16.94
C ASN A 250 -22.03 28.48 15.65
N LYS A 251 -21.75 29.77 15.84
CA LYS A 251 -21.58 30.83 14.82
C LYS A 251 -20.47 30.50 13.81
N ARG A 252 -20.67 30.84 12.52
CA ARG A 252 -19.61 30.79 11.50
C ARG A 252 -18.48 31.75 11.87
N GLN A 253 -17.22 31.40 11.63
CA GLN A 253 -16.08 32.29 11.94
C GLN A 253 -16.12 33.57 11.10
N ILE A 254 -16.67 33.54 9.88
CA ILE A 254 -16.88 34.76 9.09
C ILE A 254 -17.93 35.72 9.69
N ASP A 255 -18.83 35.22 10.54
CA ASP A 255 -19.84 36.03 11.25
C ASP A 255 -19.30 36.52 12.61
N SER A 256 -18.05 36.20 12.95
CA SER A 256 -17.41 36.69 14.16
C SER A 256 -17.01 38.15 14.01
N GLU A 257 -17.03 38.86 15.14
CA GLU A 257 -16.70 40.27 15.20
C GLU A 257 -15.23 40.53 14.84
N TRP A 258 -14.30 39.64 15.24
CA TRP A 258 -12.89 39.75 14.87
C TRP A 258 -12.67 39.67 13.35
N TYR A 259 -13.41 38.80 12.64
CA TYR A 259 -13.28 38.66 11.19
C TYR A 259 -13.71 39.95 10.49
N GLN A 260 -14.84 40.53 10.93
CA GLN A 260 -15.35 41.79 10.37
C GLN A 260 -14.41 42.97 10.66
N LEU A 261 -13.89 43.05 11.88
CA LEU A 261 -12.90 44.07 12.25
C LEU A 261 -11.63 43.96 11.40
N LEU A 262 -11.07 42.76 11.24
CA LEU A 262 -9.88 42.56 10.42
C LEU A 262 -10.14 42.89 8.94
N PHE A 263 -11.30 42.52 8.42
CA PHE A 263 -11.67 42.76 7.03
C PHE A 263 -11.98 44.24 6.72
N THR A 264 -12.44 45.01 7.71
CA THR A 264 -12.83 46.42 7.53
C THR A 264 -11.76 47.41 7.98
N GLN A 265 -11.01 47.10 9.03
CA GLN A 265 -10.06 48.01 9.67
C GLN A 265 -8.58 47.56 9.55
N GLY A 266 -8.31 46.36 9.02
CA GLY A 266 -6.96 45.81 8.86
C GLY A 266 -6.12 46.39 7.69
N ALA A 267 -6.45 47.57 7.18
CA ALA A 267 -5.79 48.16 5.99
C ALA A 267 -4.32 48.57 6.26
N SER A 268 -3.97 48.85 7.51
CA SER A 268 -2.66 49.35 7.95
C SER A 268 -1.68 48.26 8.39
N ILE A 269 -1.96 46.99 8.11
CA ILE A 269 -1.11 45.87 8.56
C ILE A 269 0.26 45.91 7.83
N LEU A 270 1.33 46.05 8.62
CA LEU A 270 2.71 46.12 8.14
C LEU A 270 3.50 44.88 8.57
N GLY A 271 4.16 44.21 7.62
CA GLY A 271 5.02 43.07 7.93
C GLY A 271 6.42 43.49 8.37
N ARG A 272 6.84 43.10 9.57
CA ARG A 272 8.25 43.09 10.01
C ARG A 272 8.66 41.67 10.39
N LYS A 273 9.94 41.32 10.20
CA LYS A 273 10.48 40.01 10.60
C LYS A 273 10.23 39.78 12.10
N GLY A 274 9.43 38.78 12.44
CA GLY A 274 9.03 38.46 13.83
C GLY A 274 7.65 38.99 14.26
N CYS A 275 6.90 39.68 13.39
CA CYS A 275 5.54 40.16 13.66
C CYS A 275 4.52 39.51 12.70
N TYR A 276 3.24 39.48 13.09
CA TYR A 276 2.18 38.97 12.22
C TYR A 276 1.95 39.91 11.03
N GLY A 277 2.27 39.47 9.81
CA GLY A 277 2.16 40.31 8.61
C GLY A 277 0.84 40.14 7.83
N ARG A 278 0.75 40.84 6.71
CA ARG A 278 -0.38 40.78 5.76
C ARG A 278 -0.66 39.37 5.25
N ASP A 279 0.39 38.60 5.03
CA ASP A 279 0.29 37.22 4.54
C ASP A 279 -0.32 36.28 5.61
N ASN A 280 -0.04 36.54 6.89
CA ASN A 280 -0.69 35.87 8.01
C ASN A 280 -2.16 36.28 8.16
N ALA A 281 -2.49 37.55 7.93
CA ALA A 281 -3.87 38.03 7.93
C ALA A 281 -4.71 37.38 6.82
N ILE A 282 -4.21 37.36 5.58
CA ILE A 282 -4.84 36.68 4.44
C ILE A 282 -5.03 35.20 4.75
N PHE A 283 -4.00 34.53 5.25
CA PHE A 283 -4.09 33.10 5.57
C PHE A 283 -5.13 32.82 6.67
N THR A 284 -5.14 33.62 7.74
CA THR A 284 -6.07 33.49 8.87
C THR A 284 -7.52 33.74 8.44
N MET A 285 -7.77 34.78 7.65
CA MET A 285 -9.11 35.04 7.09
C MET A 285 -9.53 33.98 6.06
N ALA A 286 -8.60 33.47 5.25
CA ALA A 286 -8.89 32.38 4.32
C ALA A 286 -9.27 31.08 5.07
N LEU A 287 -8.63 30.78 6.20
CA LEU A 287 -9.02 29.66 7.07
C LEU A 287 -10.39 29.84 7.70
N ALA A 288 -10.76 31.07 8.08
CA ALA A 288 -12.11 31.36 8.57
C ALA A 288 -13.17 31.20 7.47
N ASN A 289 -12.87 31.56 6.22
CA ASN A 289 -13.74 31.29 5.07
C ASN A 289 -13.87 29.79 4.82
N TYR A 290 -12.76 29.05 4.88
CA TYR A 290 -12.74 27.59 4.72
C TYR A 290 -13.60 26.88 5.78
N SER A 291 -13.38 27.17 7.07
CA SER A 291 -14.13 26.57 8.19
C SER A 291 -15.61 26.94 8.17
N SER A 292 -15.95 28.12 7.63
CA SER A 292 -17.33 28.59 7.47
C SER A 292 -18.02 28.09 6.21
N GLY A 293 -17.37 27.22 5.43
CA GLY A 293 -17.94 26.60 4.22
C GLY A 293 -18.01 27.51 3.00
N SER A 294 -17.24 28.61 2.95
CA SER A 294 -17.17 29.45 1.75
C SER A 294 -16.37 28.75 0.63
N PRO A 295 -16.85 28.76 -0.63
CA PRO A 295 -16.10 28.20 -1.76
C PRO A 295 -14.75 28.89 -1.96
N TYR A 296 -13.77 28.17 -2.53
CA TYR A 296 -12.41 28.67 -2.79
C TYR A 296 -12.43 29.99 -3.58
N GLU A 297 -13.16 30.05 -4.69
CA GLU A 297 -13.21 31.24 -5.55
C GLU A 297 -13.79 32.46 -4.83
N VAL A 298 -14.77 32.25 -3.95
CA VAL A 298 -15.38 33.32 -3.15
C VAL A 298 -14.38 33.83 -2.11
N ALA A 299 -13.64 32.93 -1.46
CA ALA A 299 -12.61 33.32 -0.51
C ALA A 299 -11.44 34.04 -1.20
N LEU A 300 -10.99 33.55 -2.37
CA LEU A 300 -9.95 34.19 -3.16
C LEU A 300 -10.35 35.60 -3.58
N GLY A 301 -11.55 35.77 -4.13
CA GLY A 301 -12.08 37.08 -4.49
C GLY A 301 -12.10 38.06 -3.32
N LYS A 302 -12.57 37.63 -2.14
CA LYS A 302 -12.57 38.45 -0.92
C LYS A 302 -11.15 38.82 -0.45
N MET A 303 -10.20 37.90 -0.54
CA MET A 303 -8.82 38.17 -0.12
C MET A 303 -8.10 39.11 -1.08
N LEU A 304 -8.36 39.00 -2.39
CA LEU A 304 -7.87 39.96 -3.39
C LEU A 304 -8.50 41.34 -3.18
N GLU A 305 -9.81 41.42 -2.96
CA GLU A 305 -10.50 42.68 -2.64
C GLU A 305 -9.93 43.34 -1.37
N TRP A 306 -9.70 42.55 -0.31
CA TRP A 306 -9.06 43.04 0.90
C TRP A 306 -7.62 43.50 0.65
N ASN A 307 -6.85 42.73 -0.12
CA ASN A 307 -5.46 43.06 -0.47
C ASN A 307 -5.36 44.39 -1.24
N CYS A 308 -6.30 44.68 -2.15
CA CYS A 308 -6.37 45.95 -2.87
C CYS A 308 -6.62 47.17 -1.97
N ARG A 309 -7.15 46.97 -0.76
CA ARG A 309 -7.42 48.04 0.21
C ARG A 309 -6.27 48.29 1.19
N LEU A 310 -5.21 47.48 1.14
CA LEU A 310 -4.03 47.66 2.00
C LEU A 310 -3.19 48.83 1.50
N ASP A 311 -2.60 49.58 2.42
CA ASP A 311 -1.63 50.64 2.07
C ASP A 311 -0.43 50.10 1.28
N ASN A 312 -0.11 48.82 1.49
CA ASN A 312 1.00 48.11 0.87
C ASN A 312 0.56 46.68 0.46
N PRO A 313 -0.07 46.52 -0.72
CA PRO A 313 -0.60 45.23 -1.16
C PRO A 313 0.50 44.18 -1.39
N LEU A 314 0.15 42.91 -1.21
CA LEU A 314 0.95 41.78 -1.68
C LEU A 314 0.68 41.53 -3.17
N THR A 315 1.56 40.80 -3.85
CA THR A 315 1.27 40.34 -5.21
C THR A 315 0.15 39.31 -5.22
N ASP A 316 -0.68 39.32 -6.26
CA ASP A 316 -1.81 38.40 -6.41
C ASP A 316 -1.38 36.93 -6.29
N GLN A 317 -0.20 36.58 -6.83
CA GLN A 317 0.38 35.24 -6.71
C GLN A 317 0.59 34.81 -5.25
N VAL A 318 1.00 35.72 -4.37
CA VAL A 318 1.19 35.42 -2.94
C VAL A 318 -0.16 35.26 -2.25
N VAL A 319 -1.15 36.08 -2.62
CA VAL A 319 -2.53 35.96 -2.11
C VAL A 319 -3.11 34.61 -2.49
N GLU A 320 -3.04 34.24 -3.77
CA GLU A 320 -3.47 32.93 -4.29
C GLU A 320 -2.77 31.77 -3.58
N GLN A 321 -1.45 31.85 -3.39
CA GLN A 321 -0.70 30.81 -2.69
C GLN A 321 -1.17 30.62 -1.25
N LYS A 322 -1.48 31.71 -0.53
CA LYS A 322 -1.97 31.66 0.85
C LYS A 322 -3.39 31.12 0.94
N VAL A 323 -4.29 31.53 0.04
CA VAL A 323 -5.66 30.99 -0.04
C VAL A 323 -5.63 29.51 -0.40
N LYS A 324 -4.81 29.10 -1.37
CA LYS A 324 -4.60 27.69 -1.74
C LYS A 324 -4.05 26.87 -0.58
N SER A 325 -3.16 27.44 0.21
CA SER A 325 -2.63 26.79 1.42
C SER A 325 -3.71 26.60 2.49
N ALA A 326 -4.58 27.59 2.70
CA ALA A 326 -5.69 27.49 3.64
C ALA A 326 -6.71 26.42 3.21
N TYR A 327 -6.97 26.30 1.91
CA TYR A 327 -7.90 25.33 1.32
C TYR A 327 -7.27 23.96 1.03
N SER A 328 -6.01 23.75 1.41
CA SER A 328 -5.30 22.46 1.20
C SER A 328 -5.89 21.29 2.01
N GLY A 329 -6.72 21.57 3.01
CA GLY A 329 -7.29 20.57 3.93
C GLY A 329 -6.39 20.19 5.10
N ASN A 330 -5.15 20.72 5.15
CA ASN A 330 -4.21 20.50 6.26
C ASN A 330 -4.59 21.29 7.52
N TYR A 331 -5.49 22.26 7.41
CA TYR A 331 -5.93 23.14 8.48
C TYR A 331 -7.45 23.06 8.62
N GLN A 332 -7.95 23.07 9.86
CA GLN A 332 -9.38 22.90 10.14
C GLN A 332 -10.13 24.24 10.22
N ALA A 333 -9.53 25.24 10.87
CA ALA A 333 -10.12 26.56 11.09
C ALA A 333 -9.06 27.60 11.42
N ALA A 334 -9.44 28.89 11.41
CA ALA A 334 -8.57 29.94 11.91
C ALA A 334 -8.36 29.75 13.42
N ALA A 335 -7.10 29.66 13.84
CA ALA A 335 -6.75 29.58 15.26
C ALA A 335 -7.02 30.93 15.92
N GLU A 336 -7.70 30.89 17.07
CA GLU A 336 -8.12 32.08 17.81
C GLU A 336 -6.95 32.96 18.23
N GLU A 337 -5.84 32.35 18.67
CA GLU A 337 -4.60 33.03 19.02
C GLU A 337 -4.04 33.88 17.86
N TYR A 338 -4.12 33.40 16.61
CA TYR A 338 -3.63 34.14 15.45
C TYR A 338 -4.53 35.33 15.13
N ALA A 339 -5.85 35.15 15.23
CA ALA A 339 -6.82 36.23 15.06
C ALA A 339 -6.65 37.29 16.15
N GLN A 340 -6.51 36.88 17.41
CA GLN A 340 -6.31 37.76 18.55
C GLN A 340 -5.05 38.61 18.39
N ASN A 341 -3.91 37.98 18.09
CA ASN A 341 -2.65 38.71 17.88
C ASN A 341 -2.77 39.76 16.75
N LEU A 342 -3.48 39.43 15.66
CA LEU A 342 -3.69 40.38 14.55
C LEU A 342 -4.55 41.58 14.97
N ILE A 343 -5.62 41.36 15.74
CA ILE A 343 -6.47 42.44 16.25
C ILE A 343 -5.70 43.31 17.26
N GLU A 344 -5.00 42.68 18.21
CA GLU A 344 -4.21 43.38 19.24
C GLU A 344 -3.08 44.22 18.65
N THR A 345 -2.43 43.71 17.60
CA THR A 345 -1.28 44.40 17.01
C THR A 345 -1.69 45.60 16.15
N TYR A 346 -2.81 45.53 15.41
CA TYR A 346 -3.11 46.49 14.34
C TYR A 346 -4.44 47.23 14.48
N ILE A 347 -5.37 46.80 15.34
CA ILE A 347 -6.73 47.36 15.39
C ILE A 347 -7.08 47.89 16.79
N SER A 348 -7.01 47.07 17.85
CA SER A 348 -7.40 47.49 19.20
C SER A 348 -6.70 46.71 20.30
N ASN A 349 -6.26 47.42 21.35
CA ASN A 349 -5.65 46.85 22.55
C ASN A 349 -6.65 46.10 23.48
N GLU A 350 -7.95 46.10 23.17
CA GLU A 350 -9.02 45.55 24.02
C GLU A 350 -9.60 44.22 23.47
N ALA A 351 -8.85 43.55 22.59
CA ALA A 351 -9.28 42.35 21.87
C ALA A 351 -9.73 41.18 22.78
N GLY A 352 -9.26 41.14 24.03
CA GLY A 352 -9.58 40.07 24.98
C GLY A 352 -11.08 39.87 25.24
N SER A 353 -11.92 40.89 25.00
CA SER A 353 -13.38 40.78 25.11
C SER A 353 -14.06 40.08 23.93
N LEU A 354 -13.43 40.08 22.74
CA LEU A 354 -13.97 39.51 21.49
C LEU A 354 -13.87 37.97 21.44
N PHE A 355 -12.85 37.43 22.11
CA PHE A 355 -12.48 36.02 22.14
C PHE A 355 -12.94 35.30 23.43
N SER A 356 -13.48 36.06 24.39
CA SER A 356 -13.98 35.50 25.65
C SER A 356 -15.35 34.85 25.49
N ARG A 357 -15.38 33.59 25.06
CA ARG A 357 -16.58 32.75 25.12
C ARG A 357 -16.27 31.29 25.43
N THR A 358 -16.06 30.95 26.71
CA THR A 358 -16.60 29.69 27.23
C THR A 358 -16.71 29.68 28.76
N PRO A 359 -17.87 29.28 29.34
CA PRO A 359 -17.94 28.79 30.71
C PRO A 359 -17.09 27.52 30.83
N ALA A 360 -16.33 27.37 31.92
CA ALA A 360 -15.54 26.18 32.20
C ALA A 360 -16.43 24.93 32.35
N TYR A 361 -16.58 24.15 31.27
CA TYR A 361 -17.13 22.82 31.37
C TYR A 361 -16.03 21.85 31.80
N TRP A 362 -16.24 21.21 32.95
CA TRP A 362 -15.39 20.13 33.44
C TRP A 362 -15.47 18.93 32.50
N HIS A 363 -14.46 18.74 31.65
CA HIS A 363 -14.31 17.52 30.86
C HIS A 363 -13.60 16.46 31.71
N LYS A 364 -14.30 15.39 32.10
CA LYS A 364 -13.68 14.25 32.80
C LYS A 364 -12.80 13.47 31.82
N PHE A 365 -11.51 13.40 32.09
CA PHE A 365 -10.58 12.56 31.34
C PHE A 365 -11.01 11.08 31.41
N LYS A 366 -10.81 10.36 30.30
CA LYS A 366 -11.08 8.92 30.20
C LYS A 366 -10.19 8.19 31.22
N LYS A 367 -10.79 7.62 32.27
CA LYS A 367 -10.08 6.81 33.29
C LYS A 367 -9.29 5.68 32.63
N ALA A 368 -8.15 5.27 33.16
CA ALA A 368 -7.37 4.15 32.60
C ALA A 368 -8.14 2.82 32.71
N ARG A 369 -7.87 1.83 31.82
CA ARG A 369 -8.60 0.53 31.81
C ARG A 369 -8.54 -0.19 33.17
N ALA A 370 -7.39 -0.13 33.84
CA ALA A 370 -7.17 -0.73 35.16
C ALA A 370 -8.00 -0.09 36.29
N GLU A 371 -8.41 1.17 36.14
CA GLU A 371 -9.20 1.90 37.13
C GLU A 371 -10.71 1.73 36.93
N ARG A 372 -11.12 1.01 35.88
CA ARG A 372 -12.54 0.79 35.55
C ARG A 372 -13.01 -0.55 36.10
N LYS A 373 -14.25 -0.55 36.60
CA LYS A 373 -14.95 -1.79 37.04
C LYS A 373 -15.27 -2.74 35.87
N TYR A 374 -15.50 -2.19 34.68
CA TYR A 374 -15.82 -2.97 33.48
C TYR A 374 -15.01 -2.45 32.28
N SER A 375 -14.43 -3.37 31.51
CA SER A 375 -13.79 -3.04 30.23
C SER A 375 -14.83 -2.92 29.11
N HIS A 376 -14.52 -2.14 28.09
CA HIS A 376 -15.41 -1.94 26.94
C HIS A 376 -15.42 -3.16 26.01
N LEU A 377 -16.53 -3.36 25.28
CA LEU A 377 -16.67 -4.48 24.33
C LEU A 377 -15.59 -4.47 23.23
N LYS A 378 -15.22 -3.29 22.74
CA LYS A 378 -14.14 -3.14 21.75
C LYS A 378 -12.79 -3.62 22.30
N GLU A 379 -12.49 -3.32 23.56
CA GLU A 379 -11.25 -3.78 24.22
C GLU A 379 -11.24 -5.32 24.32
N TRP A 380 -12.36 -5.94 24.70
CA TRP A 380 -12.49 -7.41 24.73
C TRP A 380 -12.42 -8.07 23.36
N ARG A 381 -12.97 -7.43 22.33
CA ARG A 381 -12.84 -7.87 20.94
C ARG A 381 -11.37 -7.89 20.52
N ASP A 382 -10.65 -6.81 20.79
CA ASP A 382 -9.24 -6.69 20.43
C ASP A 382 -8.39 -7.75 21.17
N ASP A 383 -8.68 -8.02 22.45
CA ASP A 383 -8.04 -9.08 23.23
C ASP A 383 -8.32 -10.48 22.65
N LEU A 384 -9.57 -10.76 22.25
CA LEU A 384 -9.94 -12.02 21.60
C LEU A 384 -9.20 -12.22 20.26
N ILE A 385 -9.15 -11.18 19.43
CA ILE A 385 -8.42 -11.21 18.16
C ILE A 385 -6.93 -11.45 18.40
N ALA A 386 -6.33 -10.76 19.38
CA ALA A 386 -4.93 -10.94 19.73
C ALA A 386 -4.64 -12.38 20.20
N TYR A 387 -5.53 -12.95 21.01
CA TYR A 387 -5.41 -14.34 21.46
C TYR A 387 -5.50 -15.34 20.30
N ILE A 388 -6.47 -15.16 19.39
CA ILE A 388 -6.61 -16.01 18.20
C ILE A 388 -5.37 -15.88 17.31
N LYS A 389 -4.87 -14.65 17.06
CA LYS A 389 -3.63 -14.42 16.30
C LYS A 389 -2.42 -15.12 16.92
N GLN A 390 -2.35 -15.23 18.24
CA GLN A 390 -1.24 -15.91 18.92
C GLN A 390 -1.30 -17.44 18.75
N LYS A 391 -2.51 -18.01 18.67
CA LYS A 391 -2.74 -19.46 18.66
C LYS A 391 -3.01 -20.04 17.27
N THR A 392 -3.31 -19.21 16.28
CA THR A 392 -3.58 -19.63 14.90
C THR A 392 -2.45 -19.25 13.96
N THR A 393 -2.31 -19.99 12.86
CA THR A 393 -1.37 -19.70 11.77
C THR A 393 -2.05 -19.96 10.44
N ALA A 394 -1.51 -19.48 9.32
CA ALA A 394 -2.05 -19.80 7.99
C ALA A 394 -2.11 -21.33 7.69
N ALA A 395 -1.23 -22.12 8.30
CA ALA A 395 -1.25 -23.58 8.18
C ALA A 395 -2.36 -24.23 9.02
N SER A 396 -2.64 -23.67 10.20
CA SER A 396 -3.73 -24.08 11.10
C SER A 396 -4.62 -22.87 11.42
N PRO A 397 -5.55 -22.51 10.53
CA PRO A 397 -6.20 -21.20 10.53
C PRO A 397 -7.33 -21.06 11.57
N TYR A 398 -7.63 -22.12 12.31
CA TYR A 398 -8.69 -22.14 13.30
C TYR A 398 -8.21 -22.76 14.61
N ILE A 399 -8.86 -22.35 15.70
CA ILE A 399 -8.74 -22.94 17.04
C ILE A 399 -10.13 -23.33 17.53
N LYS A 400 -10.19 -24.34 18.41
CA LYS A 400 -11.42 -24.76 19.07
C LYS A 400 -11.29 -24.50 20.55
N LEU A 401 -12.25 -23.80 21.13
CA LEU A 401 -12.26 -23.44 22.55
C LEU A 401 -13.67 -23.63 23.12
N SER A 402 -13.74 -24.19 24.32
CA SER A 402 -14.93 -24.16 25.16
C SER A 402 -15.14 -22.76 25.76
N THR A 403 -16.34 -22.50 26.28
CA THR A 403 -16.66 -21.24 26.97
C THR A 403 -15.74 -21.04 28.20
N SER A 404 -15.44 -22.11 28.96
CA SER A 404 -14.56 -22.04 30.13
C SER A 404 -13.13 -21.66 29.75
N GLU A 405 -12.54 -22.36 28.77
CA GLU A 405 -11.17 -22.08 28.32
C GLU A 405 -11.02 -20.66 27.78
N LEU A 406 -12.06 -20.11 27.16
CA LEU A 406 -12.05 -18.74 26.65
C LEU A 406 -12.15 -17.69 27.75
N CYS A 407 -12.97 -17.95 28.79
CA CYS A 407 -13.03 -17.11 29.98
C CYS A 407 -11.68 -17.07 30.71
N ASP A 408 -11.06 -18.24 30.89
CA ASP A 408 -9.77 -18.37 31.58
C ASP A 408 -8.64 -17.71 30.80
N ALA A 409 -8.59 -17.89 29.48
CA ALA A 409 -7.54 -17.33 28.63
C ALA A 409 -7.57 -15.79 28.55
N LEU A 410 -8.76 -15.19 28.54
CA LEU A 410 -8.93 -13.74 28.39
C LEU A 410 -9.17 -13.02 29.72
N GLY A 411 -9.41 -13.75 30.82
CA GLY A 411 -9.85 -13.18 32.09
C GLY A 411 -11.21 -12.46 31.97
N ILE A 412 -12.03 -12.84 30.99
CA ILE A 412 -13.32 -12.19 30.72
C ILE A 412 -14.44 -12.89 31.51
N PRO A 413 -15.32 -12.14 32.21
CA PRO A 413 -16.49 -12.73 32.85
C PRO A 413 -17.46 -13.31 31.82
N GLU A 414 -18.09 -14.45 32.14
CA GLU A 414 -18.97 -15.18 31.23
C GLU A 414 -20.12 -14.32 30.66
N ARG A 415 -20.72 -13.45 31.49
CA ARG A 415 -21.75 -12.49 31.04
C ARG A 415 -21.23 -11.48 30.02
N SER A 416 -19.98 -11.04 30.17
CA SER A 416 -19.35 -10.13 29.19
C SER A 416 -18.98 -10.87 27.91
N LEU A 417 -18.57 -12.13 28.01
CA LEU A 417 -18.32 -12.99 26.85
C LEU A 417 -19.61 -13.24 26.05
N ALA A 418 -20.74 -13.49 26.71
CA ALA A 418 -22.03 -13.64 26.04
C ALA A 418 -22.41 -12.37 25.24
N ARG A 419 -22.23 -11.18 25.82
CA ARG A 419 -22.45 -9.90 25.13
C ARG A 419 -21.48 -9.70 23.97
N LEU A 420 -20.22 -10.09 24.14
CA LEU A 420 -19.22 -10.03 23.09
C LEU A 420 -19.62 -10.93 21.91
N ARG A 421 -20.08 -12.17 22.16
CA ARG A 421 -20.53 -13.09 21.11
C ARG A 421 -21.70 -12.53 20.30
N SER A 422 -22.68 -11.90 20.96
CA SER A 422 -23.78 -11.23 20.26
C SER A 422 -23.29 -10.06 19.40
N ALA A 423 -22.33 -9.28 19.88
CA ALA A 423 -21.74 -8.17 19.12
C ALA A 423 -20.84 -8.63 17.97
N LEU A 424 -20.24 -9.83 18.07
CA LEU A 424 -19.36 -10.41 17.05
C LEU A 424 -20.11 -11.15 15.94
N ALA A 425 -21.43 -11.32 16.03
CA ALA A 425 -22.21 -12.00 15.00
C ALA A 425 -22.17 -11.25 13.64
N GLU A 426 -22.02 -9.93 13.68
CA GLU A 426 -21.91 -9.06 12.50
C GLU A 426 -20.45 -8.71 12.14
N ASP A 427 -19.47 -9.31 12.83
CA ASP A 427 -18.06 -9.00 12.64
C ASP A 427 -17.52 -9.66 11.37
N THR A 428 -16.98 -8.84 10.46
CA THR A 428 -16.40 -9.30 9.18
C THR A 428 -14.96 -9.79 9.30
N THR A 429 -14.35 -9.73 10.49
CA THR A 429 -12.96 -10.15 10.73
C THR A 429 -12.83 -11.56 11.31
N LEU A 430 -13.87 -12.02 12.03
CA LEU A 430 -13.86 -13.28 12.77
C LEU A 430 -14.93 -14.25 12.24
N MET A 431 -14.52 -15.48 12.00
CA MET A 431 -15.43 -16.59 11.76
C MET A 431 -15.65 -17.34 13.07
N ILE A 432 -16.91 -17.37 13.54
CA ILE A 432 -17.30 -18.07 14.76
C ILE A 432 -18.31 -19.16 14.41
N ILE A 433 -17.91 -20.41 14.59
CA ILE A 433 -18.80 -21.57 14.38
C ILE A 433 -19.07 -22.20 15.75
N ALA A 434 -20.27 -21.95 16.27
CA ALA A 434 -20.76 -22.56 17.51
C ALA A 434 -21.74 -23.68 17.19
N ARG A 435 -21.59 -24.84 17.83
CA ARG A 435 -22.56 -25.94 17.78
C ARG A 435 -22.89 -26.40 19.20
N PRO A 436 -24.15 -26.76 19.48
CA PRO A 436 -24.52 -27.30 20.80
C PRO A 436 -23.64 -28.50 21.16
N GLY A 437 -23.09 -28.50 22.37
CA GLY A 437 -22.27 -29.62 22.88
C GLY A 437 -20.85 -29.74 22.29
N VAL A 438 -20.40 -28.81 21.45
CA VAL A 438 -19.07 -28.84 20.82
C VAL A 438 -18.32 -27.54 21.09
N ALA A 439 -17.00 -27.63 21.30
CA ALA A 439 -16.13 -26.47 21.40
C ALA A 439 -16.33 -25.50 20.22
N THR A 440 -16.43 -24.21 20.52
CA THR A 440 -16.65 -23.17 19.51
C THR A 440 -15.39 -23.03 18.67
N THR A 441 -15.55 -23.07 17.35
CA THR A 441 -14.43 -22.86 16.43
C THR A 441 -14.30 -21.38 16.14
N PHE A 442 -13.10 -20.84 16.38
CA PHE A 442 -12.72 -19.48 16.06
C PHE A 442 -11.66 -19.50 14.98
N ALA A 443 -11.85 -18.69 13.95
CA ALA A 443 -10.86 -18.49 12.91
C ALA A 443 -10.89 -17.04 12.48
N LEU A 444 -9.74 -16.48 12.13
CA LEU A 444 -9.74 -15.19 11.46
C LEU A 444 -10.01 -15.43 9.97
N ILE A 445 -10.93 -14.66 9.41
CA ILE A 445 -11.38 -14.84 8.01
C ILE A 445 -10.20 -14.72 7.04
N ASN A 446 -9.25 -13.81 7.34
CA ASN A 446 -8.00 -13.67 6.60
C ASN A 446 -7.16 -14.96 6.56
N TYR A 447 -6.95 -15.61 7.71
CA TYR A 447 -6.11 -16.81 7.80
C TYR A 447 -6.76 -17.99 7.09
N VAL A 448 -8.10 -18.09 7.15
CA VAL A 448 -8.86 -19.09 6.40
C VAL A 448 -8.75 -18.84 4.90
N ALA A 449 -8.94 -17.61 4.44
CA ALA A 449 -8.84 -17.26 3.02
C ALA A 449 -7.47 -17.64 2.45
N ILE A 450 -6.40 -17.33 3.17
CA ILE A 450 -5.05 -17.71 2.74
C ILE A 450 -4.84 -19.22 2.75
N HIS A 451 -5.28 -19.91 3.81
CA HIS A 451 -5.15 -21.37 3.85
C HIS A 451 -5.79 -22.01 2.62
N LEU A 452 -6.95 -21.51 2.20
CA LEU A 452 -7.65 -21.94 1.00
C LEU A 452 -6.87 -21.59 -0.28
N LEU A 453 -6.37 -20.36 -0.43
CA LEU A 453 -5.54 -19.95 -1.56
C LEU A 453 -4.28 -20.83 -1.70
N GLN A 454 -3.62 -21.16 -0.59
CA GLN A 454 -2.47 -22.05 -0.58
C GLN A 454 -2.86 -23.46 -1.03
N LYS A 455 -3.96 -24.03 -0.53
CA LYS A 455 -4.45 -25.34 -0.97
C LYS A 455 -4.86 -25.36 -2.43
N MET A 456 -5.46 -24.30 -2.96
CA MET A 456 -5.80 -24.22 -4.38
C MET A 456 -4.54 -24.20 -5.24
N ARG A 457 -3.51 -23.45 -4.83
CA ARG A 457 -2.24 -23.38 -5.56
C ARG A 457 -1.49 -24.71 -5.57
N THR A 458 -1.40 -25.41 -4.43
CA THR A 458 -0.72 -26.72 -4.36
C THR A 458 -1.41 -27.74 -5.26
N LYS A 459 -2.75 -27.74 -5.27
CA LYS A 459 -3.53 -28.55 -6.22
C LYS A 459 -3.26 -28.18 -7.68
N LYS A 460 -3.27 -26.88 -8.03
CA LYS A 460 -2.97 -26.42 -9.40
C LYS A 460 -1.56 -26.80 -9.85
N LEU A 461 -0.58 -26.74 -8.95
CA LEU A 461 0.80 -27.13 -9.24
C LEU A 461 0.94 -28.65 -9.43
N ALA A 462 0.30 -29.45 -8.58
CA ALA A 462 0.26 -30.90 -8.72
C ALA A 462 -0.39 -31.32 -10.04
N LEU A 463 -1.51 -30.66 -10.40
CA LEU A 463 -2.19 -30.84 -11.69
C LEU A 463 -1.25 -30.53 -12.87
N LYS A 464 -0.55 -29.39 -12.83
CA LYS A 464 0.42 -29.02 -13.87
C LYS A 464 1.53 -30.06 -14.01
N GLN A 465 2.09 -30.54 -12.90
CA GLN A 465 3.15 -31.56 -12.92
C GLN A 465 2.68 -32.90 -13.48
N LEU A 466 1.46 -33.33 -13.13
CA LEU A 466 0.83 -34.53 -13.68
C LEU A 466 0.61 -34.40 -15.20
N LEU A 467 0.07 -33.26 -15.65
CA LEU A 467 -0.11 -32.97 -17.07
C LEU A 467 1.22 -32.96 -17.83
N THR A 468 2.26 -32.33 -17.29
CA THR A 468 3.60 -32.33 -17.91
C THR A 468 4.19 -33.73 -18.00
N LYS A 469 4.08 -34.54 -16.94
CA LYS A 469 4.53 -35.95 -16.97
C LYS A 469 3.76 -36.76 -18.02
N PHE A 470 2.46 -36.54 -18.13
CA PHE A 470 1.61 -37.22 -19.10
C PHE A 470 1.98 -36.85 -20.54
N ILE A 471 2.09 -35.55 -20.84
CA ILE A 471 2.52 -35.05 -22.16
C ILE A 471 3.89 -35.62 -22.54
N ASN A 472 4.85 -35.61 -21.62
CA ASN A 472 6.19 -36.15 -21.88
C ASN A 472 6.20 -37.66 -22.12
N LYS A 473 5.26 -38.40 -21.53
CA LYS A 473 5.18 -39.87 -21.65
C LYS A 473 4.41 -40.32 -22.89
N HIS A 474 3.37 -39.60 -23.29
CA HIS A 474 2.41 -40.05 -24.30
C HIS A 474 2.34 -39.17 -25.56
N GLY A 475 3.03 -38.02 -25.59
CA GLY A 475 2.86 -37.03 -26.64
C GLY A 475 1.49 -36.33 -26.56
N ILE A 476 1.25 -35.34 -27.43
CA ILE A 476 -0.07 -34.72 -27.58
C ILE A 476 -0.76 -35.43 -28.77
N PRO A 477 -1.84 -36.20 -28.54
CA PRO A 477 -2.63 -36.77 -29.62
C PRO A 477 -3.17 -35.67 -30.55
N SER A 478 -3.38 -36.00 -31.83
CA SER A 478 -3.95 -35.07 -32.83
C SER A 478 -5.36 -34.56 -32.46
N THR A 479 -6.04 -35.24 -31.55
CA THR A 479 -7.40 -34.92 -31.09
C THR A 479 -7.40 -34.53 -29.61
N VAL A 480 -7.77 -33.28 -29.35
CA VAL A 480 -7.86 -32.69 -28.00
C VAL A 480 -8.79 -33.49 -27.07
N SER A 481 -9.85 -34.10 -27.62
CA SER A 481 -10.80 -34.93 -26.83
C SER A 481 -10.16 -36.19 -26.23
N ALA A 482 -9.36 -36.92 -27.00
CA ALA A 482 -8.68 -38.13 -26.54
C ALA A 482 -7.57 -37.82 -25.52
N PHE A 483 -6.96 -36.64 -25.62
CA PHE A 483 -6.02 -36.13 -24.63
C PHE A 483 -6.72 -35.83 -23.30
N LEU A 484 -7.88 -35.16 -23.34
CA LEU A 484 -8.67 -34.82 -22.16
C LEU A 484 -9.24 -36.07 -21.46
N GLU A 485 -9.78 -37.04 -22.20
CA GLU A 485 -10.30 -38.30 -21.63
C GLU A 485 -9.19 -39.13 -20.95
N ASN A 486 -8.02 -39.25 -21.57
CA ASN A 486 -6.90 -39.97 -20.96
C ASN A 486 -6.34 -39.25 -19.73
N ALA A 487 -6.30 -37.92 -19.74
CA ALA A 487 -5.94 -37.15 -18.54
C ALA A 487 -6.93 -37.42 -17.40
N ILE A 488 -8.24 -37.37 -17.67
CA ILE A 488 -9.32 -37.63 -16.71
C ILE A 488 -9.21 -39.03 -16.09
N ASN A 489 -9.01 -40.07 -16.91
CA ASN A 489 -8.88 -41.46 -16.44
C ASN A 489 -7.67 -41.65 -15.50
N LEU A 490 -6.56 -40.95 -15.76
CA LEU A 490 -5.37 -40.99 -14.91
C LEU A 490 -5.60 -40.30 -13.55
N PHE A 491 -6.44 -39.25 -13.51
CA PHE A 491 -6.86 -38.60 -12.26
C PHE A 491 -7.82 -39.46 -11.43
N GLN A 492 -8.61 -40.32 -12.07
CA GLN A 492 -9.56 -41.22 -11.41
C GLN A 492 -8.89 -42.49 -10.84
N GLY A 493 -7.76 -42.94 -11.40
CA GLY A 493 -7.07 -44.16 -10.99
C GLY A 493 -6.16 -44.05 -9.75
N GLY A 494 -6.00 -42.86 -9.16
CA GLY A 494 -5.25 -42.67 -7.92
C GLY A 494 -6.20 -42.55 -6.73
N ASN A 495 -6.09 -43.46 -5.74
CA ASN A 495 -6.88 -43.49 -4.50
C ASN A 495 -7.04 -42.10 -3.85
N VAL A 496 -8.12 -41.38 -4.20
CA VAL A 496 -8.59 -40.21 -3.47
C VAL A 496 -10.12 -40.19 -3.54
N THR A 497 -10.74 -40.64 -2.46
CA THR A 497 -12.17 -40.66 -2.17
C THR A 497 -12.96 -39.44 -2.70
N ASP A 498 -14.06 -39.76 -3.38
CA ASP A 498 -15.21 -39.04 -3.95
C ASP A 498 -15.45 -37.52 -3.85
N LYS A 499 -14.75 -36.73 -3.02
CA LYS A 499 -14.96 -35.26 -2.99
C LYS A 499 -14.00 -34.46 -3.89
N THR A 500 -12.95 -35.10 -4.38
CA THR A 500 -11.92 -34.44 -5.21
C THR A 500 -12.29 -34.46 -6.70
N ASN A 501 -13.07 -35.47 -7.13
CA ASN A 501 -13.58 -35.59 -8.50
C ASN A 501 -14.59 -34.50 -8.86
N GLN A 502 -15.46 -34.13 -7.91
CA GLN A 502 -16.47 -33.08 -8.12
C GLN A 502 -15.82 -31.71 -8.36
N LEU A 503 -14.78 -31.38 -7.58
CA LEU A 503 -14.04 -30.12 -7.73
C LEU A 503 -13.19 -30.09 -9.01
N ALA A 504 -12.64 -31.24 -9.42
CA ALA A 504 -11.90 -31.35 -10.68
C ALA A 504 -12.83 -31.17 -11.89
N GLN A 505 -14.05 -31.73 -11.84
CA GLN A 505 -15.08 -31.53 -12.87
C GLN A 505 -15.60 -30.09 -12.92
N GLU A 506 -15.81 -29.44 -11.77
CA GLU A 506 -16.20 -28.02 -11.71
C GLU A 506 -15.10 -27.09 -12.24
N THR A 507 -13.83 -27.40 -11.95
CA THR A 507 -12.69 -26.63 -12.47
C THR A 507 -12.53 -26.83 -13.98
N LEU A 508 -12.85 -28.01 -14.51
CA LEU A 508 -12.82 -28.28 -15.96
C LEU A 508 -13.94 -27.53 -16.70
N LYS A 509 -15.14 -27.42 -16.10
CA LYS A 509 -16.28 -26.64 -16.64
C LYS A 509 -16.04 -25.13 -16.69
N LEU A 510 -15.04 -24.62 -15.96
CA LEU A 510 -14.61 -23.22 -15.99
C LEU A 510 -13.51 -22.96 -17.03
N ILE A 511 -12.92 -24.02 -17.62
CA ILE A 511 -11.82 -23.95 -18.59
C ILE A 511 -12.33 -24.18 -20.02
N ILE A 512 -13.44 -24.91 -20.20
CA ILE A 512 -14.22 -24.98 -21.44
C ILE A 512 -15.20 -23.81 -21.44
#